data_AF-A0A096CH68-F1
#
_entry.id   AF-A0A096CH68-F1
#
_cell.length_a   1.000
_cell.length_b   1.000
_cell.length_c   1.000
_cell.angle_alpha   90.00
_cell.angle_beta   90.00
_cell.angle_gamma   90.00
#
_symmetry.space_group_name_H-M   'P 1'
#
loop_
_entity.id
_entity.type
_entity.pdbx_description
1 polymer ?
#
loop_
_entity_poly.entity_id
_entity_poly.type
_entity_poly.pdbx_seq_one_letter_code
_entity_poly.pdbx_strand_id
1 'polypeptide(L)' 'GMAVREFSDSASISDWAQTAMSWAVNAQVLSGKGNGVLDPQGTATRAEVAQMLMNFGEHVG' A
#
# COMPACT_ATOMS: atom_id res chain seq x y z
N GLY A 1 -12.89 -3.35 -4.00
CA GLY A 1 -11.54 -2.94 -3.60
C GLY A 1 -10.57 -3.92 -4.21
N MET A 2 -9.43 -3.43 -4.73
CA MET A 2 -8.37 -4.33 -5.20
C MET A 2 -7.82 -5.10 -4.00
N ALA A 3 -7.67 -6.42 -4.15
CA ALA A 3 -7.03 -7.21 -3.11
C ALA A 3 -5.49 -7.04 -3.20
N VAL A 4 -4.79 -7.02 -2.06
CA VAL A 4 -3.31 -7.02 -2.05
C VAL A 4 -2.69 -8.14 -2.88
N ARG A 5 -3.39 -9.27 -3.05
CA ARG A 5 -2.95 -10.40 -3.87
C ARG A 5 -2.93 -10.14 -5.38
N GLU A 6 -3.58 -9.06 -5.84
CA GLU A 6 -3.57 -8.66 -7.25
C GLU A 6 -2.24 -7.98 -7.64
N PHE A 7 -1.45 -7.57 -6.65
CA PHE A 7 -0.10 -7.05 -6.90
C PHE A 7 0.88 -8.19 -7.14
N SER A 8 1.70 -8.01 -8.17
CA SER A 8 2.68 -8.99 -8.66
C SER A 8 3.73 -9.40 -7.63
N ASP A 9 4.03 -8.52 -6.68
CA ASP A 9 5.01 -8.68 -5.61
C ASP A 9 4.36 -8.89 -4.23
N SER A 10 3.08 -9.23 -4.20
CA SER A 10 2.34 -9.50 -2.96
C SER A 10 2.96 -10.62 -2.11
N ALA A 11 3.67 -11.57 -2.74
CA ALA A 11 4.43 -12.61 -2.05
C ALA A 11 5.65 -12.08 -1.27
N SER A 12 6.11 -10.86 -1.57
CA SER A 12 7.23 -10.21 -0.87
C SER A 12 6.78 -9.47 0.40
N ILE A 13 5.49 -9.47 0.71
CA ILE A 13 4.96 -8.86 1.95
C ILE A 13 5.35 -9.75 3.12
N SER A 14 6.02 -9.18 4.12
CA SER A 14 6.33 -9.90 5.35
C SER A 14 5.05 -10.33 6.07
N ASP A 15 5.08 -11.49 6.74
CA ASP A 15 3.87 -12.07 7.38
C ASP A 15 3.17 -11.11 8.35
N TRP A 16 3.96 -10.38 9.13
CA TRP A 16 3.44 -9.39 10.08
C TRP A 16 2.74 -8.20 9.39
N ALA A 17 3.10 -7.89 8.14
CA ALA A 17 2.60 -6.74 7.39
C ALA A 17 1.35 -7.06 6.56
N GLN A 18 1.00 -8.34 6.38
CA GLN A 18 -0.10 -8.76 5.49
C GLN A 18 -1.41 -8.05 5.80
N THR A 19 -1.80 -8.02 7.07
CA THR A 19 -3.06 -7.38 7.50
C THR A 19 -3.02 -5.87 7.28
N ALA A 20 -1.92 -5.21 7.65
CA ALA A 20 -1.77 -3.77 7.51
C ALA A 20 -1.78 -3.33 6.03
N MET A 21 -1.07 -4.05 5.18
CA MET A 21 -1.04 -3.80 3.73
C MET A 21 -2.42 -4.01 3.10
N SER A 22 -3.12 -5.09 3.48
CA SER A 22 -4.47 -5.37 3.00
C SER A 22 -5.44 -4.26 3.37
N TRP A 23 -5.38 -3.77 4.60
CA TRP A 23 -6.17 -2.63 5.03
C TRP A 23 -5.80 -1.37 4.23
N ALA A 24 -4.53 -1.04 4.11
CA ALA A 24 -4.08 0.19 3.45
C ALA A 24 -4.51 0.26 1.97
N VAL A 25 -4.44 -0.87 1.25
CA VAL A 25 -4.92 -0.96 -0.14
C VAL A 25 -6.43 -0.83 -0.22
N ASN A 26 -7.18 -1.54 0.64
CA ASN A 26 -8.64 -1.48 0.62
C ASN A 26 -9.19 -0.12 1.04
N ALA A 27 -8.51 0.57 1.96
CA ALA A 27 -8.84 1.91 2.42
C ALA A 27 -8.34 3.02 1.47
N GLN A 28 -7.75 2.66 0.32
CA GLN A 28 -7.19 3.59 -0.66
C GLN A 28 -6.07 4.49 -0.12
N VAL A 29 -5.49 4.14 1.04
CA VAL A 29 -4.32 4.79 1.61
C VAL A 29 -3.06 4.47 0.80
N LEU A 30 -2.99 3.26 0.25
CA LEU A 30 -1.86 2.77 -0.56
C LEU A 30 -2.35 2.22 -1.90
N SER A 31 -1.85 2.77 -3.00
CA SER A 31 -2.19 2.32 -4.37
C SER A 31 -1.06 1.58 -5.10
N GLY A 32 0.10 1.43 -4.44
CA GLY A 32 1.32 0.90 -5.05
C GLY A 32 2.09 1.91 -5.90
N LYS A 33 3.20 1.48 -6.49
CA LYS A 33 4.13 2.31 -7.29
C LYS A 33 3.80 2.32 -8.79
N GLY A 34 2.64 1.81 -9.18
CA GLY A 34 2.25 1.59 -10.58
C GLY A 34 2.58 0.18 -11.08
N ASN A 35 2.11 -0.15 -12.29
CA ASN A 35 2.31 -1.45 -12.95
C ASN A 35 1.91 -2.69 -12.10
N GLY A 36 1.01 -2.53 -11.12
CA GLY A 36 0.62 -3.62 -10.23
C GLY A 36 1.73 -4.05 -9.26
N VAL A 37 2.55 -3.12 -8.79
CA VAL A 37 3.65 -3.34 -7.83
C VAL A 37 3.44 -2.52 -6.56
N LEU A 38 3.60 -3.12 -5.37
CA LEU A 38 3.56 -2.44 -4.07
C LEU A 38 4.94 -1.98 -3.59
N ASP A 39 5.97 -2.75 -3.92
CA ASP A 39 7.34 -2.68 -3.41
C ASP A 39 7.40 -2.73 -1.87
N PRO A 40 6.90 -3.82 -1.23
CA PRO A 40 6.70 -3.89 0.22
C PRO A 40 8.01 -3.97 1.03
N GLN A 41 9.13 -4.34 0.39
CA GLN A 41 10.46 -4.39 1.00
C GLN A 41 11.31 -3.16 0.65
N GLY A 42 10.82 -2.31 -0.26
CA GLY A 42 11.52 -1.11 -0.68
C GLY A 42 11.36 0.05 0.30
N THR A 43 12.18 1.08 0.11
CA THR A 43 12.08 2.32 0.87
C THR A 43 10.99 3.21 0.28
N ALA A 44 10.18 3.81 1.14
CA ALA A 44 9.27 4.89 0.76
C ALA A 44 10.00 6.23 0.72
N THR A 45 9.83 6.98 -0.35
CA THR A 45 10.28 8.37 -0.46
C THR A 45 9.39 9.29 0.38
N ARG A 46 9.90 10.47 0.72
CA ARG A 46 9.14 11.49 1.47
C ARG A 46 7.84 11.89 0.76
N ALA A 47 7.86 11.94 -0.58
CA ALA A 47 6.69 12.29 -1.38
C ALA A 47 5.63 11.19 -1.32
N GLU A 48 6.03 9.92 -1.41
CA GLU A 48 5.11 8.78 -1.28
C GLU A 48 4.48 8.73 0.11
N VAL A 49 5.26 8.94 1.17
CA VAL A 49 4.71 9.00 2.54
C VAL A 49 3.74 10.17 2.70
N ALA A 50 4.06 11.35 2.17
CA ALA A 50 3.17 12.50 2.23
C ALA A 50 1.83 12.24 1.51
N GLN A 51 1.88 11.56 0.36
CA GLN A 51 0.68 11.15 -0.36
C GLN A 51 -0.16 10.15 0.45
N MET A 52 0.46 9.14 1.07
CA MET A 52 -0.26 8.18 1.92
C MET A 52 -0.98 8.87 3.08
N LEU A 53 -0.33 9.85 3.71
CA LEU A 53 -0.94 10.63 4.79
C LEU A 53 -2.13 11.48 4.31
N MET A 54 -2.03 12.05 3.10
CA MET A 54 -3.12 12.82 2.51
C MET A 54 -4.32 11.93 2.18
N ASN A 55 -4.08 10.79 1.52
CA ASN A 55 -5.12 9.81 1.23
C ASN A 55 -5.77 9.27 2.52
N PHE A 56 -4.99 9.07 3.58
CA PHE A 56 -5.53 8.69 4.88
C PHE A 56 -6.51 9.74 5.43
N GLY A 57 -6.13 11.03 5.37
CA GLY A 57 -7.02 12.12 5.78
C GLY A 57 -8.27 12.27 4.91
N GLU A 58 -8.19 11.93 3.62
CA GLU A 58 -9.31 12.05 2.68
C GLU A 58 -10.27 10.84 2.68
N HIS A 59 -9.76 9.63 2.98
CA HIS A 59 -10.51 8.39 2.82
C HIS A 59 -10.85 7.68 4.14
N VAL A 60 -10.13 7.98 5.22
CA VAL A 60 -10.29 7.30 6.52
C VAL A 60 -10.64 8.27 7.65
N GLY A 61 -10.01 9.44 7.69
CA GLY A 61 -10.25 10.49 8.69
C GLY A 61 -11.64 11.10 8.61
#